data_AF-A0A2V7NVI4-F1
#
_entry.id   AF-A0A2V7NVI4-F1
#
_cell.length_a   1.000
_cell.length_b   1.000
_cell.length_c   1.000
_cell.angle_alpha   90.00
_cell.angle_beta   90.00
_cell.angle_gamma   90.00
#
_symmetry.space_group_name_H-M   'P 1'
#
loop_
_entity.id
_entity.type
_entity.pdbx_description
1 polymer ?
#
loop_
_entity_poly.entity_id
_entity_poly.type
_entity_poly.pdbx_seq_one_letter_code
_entity_poly.pdbx_strand_id
1 'polypeptide(L)'
;GQLHRCGGYGWQLGDEGGGYWLGRRALDAAARARDGRGEGSTLLARLLSALGLEGFDDLVRWTATATPPQVAALAPHVLNAAREGEALALRILSDAAAELATLARALERFFPGADEIPVALAGGLLFATSPLAAVLRQTLAAEMPRARLQTGPVDTALGALKLAALG
;
A
#
# COMPACT_ATOMS: atom_id res chain seq x y z
N GLY A 1 -10.27 -5.90 26.92
CA GLY A 1 -11.01 -5.77 25.63
C GLY A 1 -10.71 -6.95 24.71
N GLN A 2 -11.42 -7.09 23.58
CA GLN A 2 -11.11 -8.10 22.55
C GLN A 2 -10.33 -7.46 21.40
N LEU A 3 -9.31 -8.15 20.86
CA LEU A 3 -8.54 -7.72 19.70
C LEU A 3 -9.00 -8.49 18.46
N HIS A 4 -9.37 -7.76 17.41
CA HIS A 4 -9.71 -8.33 16.11
C HIS A 4 -8.69 -7.89 15.06
N ARG A 5 -8.31 -8.79 14.14
CA ARG A 5 -7.35 -8.54 13.07
C ARG A 5 -7.90 -9.07 11.75
N CYS A 6 -7.70 -8.31 10.68
CA CYS A 6 -7.95 -8.72 9.30
C CYS A 6 -6.71 -8.38 8.47
N GLY A 7 -6.20 -9.36 7.71
CA GLY A 7 -4.94 -9.23 6.98
C GLY A 7 -3.70 -9.23 7.90
N GLY A 8 -2.55 -8.84 7.32
CA GLY A 8 -1.27 -8.81 8.03
C GLY A 8 -0.64 -10.20 8.24
N TYR A 9 -0.88 -11.15 7.33
CA TYR A 9 -0.34 -12.51 7.38
C TYR A 9 1.02 -12.67 6.70
N GLY A 10 1.64 -11.56 6.28
CA GLY A 10 2.87 -11.54 5.50
C GLY A 10 2.62 -11.61 4.00
N TRP A 11 3.68 -11.36 3.22
CA TRP A 11 3.62 -11.12 1.78
C TRP A 11 3.21 -12.34 0.93
N GLN A 12 3.32 -13.57 1.45
CA GLN A 12 2.86 -14.77 0.75
C GLN A 12 1.35 -14.99 0.86
N LEU A 13 0.74 -14.52 1.95
CA LEU A 13 -0.68 -14.76 2.29
C LEU A 13 -1.42 -13.45 2.53
N GLY A 14 -0.93 -12.36 1.95
CA GLY A 14 -1.51 -11.02 2.08
C GLY A 14 -0.51 -9.91 1.76
N ASP A 15 -0.58 -8.83 2.55
CA ASP A 15 0.15 -7.56 2.37
C ASP A 15 -0.36 -6.72 1.19
N GLU A 16 -1.62 -6.93 0.78
CA GLU A 16 -2.28 -6.11 -0.22
C GLU A 16 -2.30 -4.63 0.20
N GLY A 17 -1.94 -3.76 -0.75
CA GLY A 17 -1.73 -2.34 -0.51
C GLY A 17 -0.49 -1.97 0.32
N GLY A 18 0.29 -2.96 0.76
CA GLY A 18 1.60 -2.80 1.39
C GLY A 18 2.73 -2.53 0.40
N GLY A 19 3.93 -2.28 0.93
CA GLY A 19 5.09 -1.92 0.12
C GLY A 19 5.54 -3.03 -0.82
N TYR A 20 5.56 -4.27 -0.34
CA TYR A 20 5.88 -5.41 -1.20
C TYR A 20 4.89 -5.52 -2.36
N TRP A 21 3.59 -5.37 -2.07
CA TRP A 21 2.55 -5.42 -3.08
C TRP A 21 2.72 -4.33 -4.15
N LEU A 22 2.99 -3.08 -3.75
CA LEU A 22 3.27 -1.99 -4.69
C LEU A 22 4.51 -2.28 -5.55
N GLY A 23 5.59 -2.75 -4.93
CA GLY A 23 6.82 -3.12 -5.63
C GLY A 23 6.60 -4.25 -6.65
N ARG A 24 5.86 -5.29 -6.25
CA ARG A 24 5.49 -6.40 -7.15
C ARG A 24 4.64 -5.93 -8.32
N ARG A 25 3.69 -5.02 -8.08
CA ARG A 25 2.88 -4.40 -9.16
C ARG A 25 3.74 -3.59 -10.12
N ALA A 26 4.78 -2.90 -9.63
CA ALA A 26 5.73 -2.19 -10.47
C ALA A 26 6.55 -3.16 -11.37
N LEU A 27 6.97 -4.30 -10.83
CA LEU A 27 7.67 -5.34 -11.59
C LEU A 27 6.77 -5.97 -12.67
N ASP A 28 5.50 -6.28 -12.36
CA ASP A 28 4.53 -6.75 -13.36
C ASP A 28 4.30 -5.71 -14.46
N ALA A 29 4.15 -4.44 -14.09
CA ALA A 29 4.05 -3.33 -15.05
C ALA A 29 5.28 -3.24 -15.96
N ALA A 30 6.49 -3.38 -15.40
CA ALA A 30 7.73 -3.35 -16.17
C ALA A 30 7.83 -4.52 -17.17
N ALA A 31 7.44 -5.73 -16.77
CA ALA A 31 7.38 -6.89 -17.66
C ALA A 31 6.34 -6.70 -18.78
N ARG A 32 5.14 -6.23 -18.46
CA ARG A 32 4.10 -5.92 -19.46
C ARG A 32 4.55 -4.84 -20.44
N ALA A 33 5.24 -3.80 -19.98
CA ALA A 33 5.79 -2.76 -20.84
C ALA A 33 6.85 -3.33 -21.80
N ARG A 34 7.74 -4.21 -21.31
CA ARG A 34 8.76 -4.89 -22.13
C ARG A 34 8.16 -5.75 -23.24
N ASP A 35 7.01 -6.36 -22.98
CA ASP A 35 6.29 -7.21 -23.94
C ASP A 35 5.38 -6.40 -24.90
N GLY A 36 5.25 -5.09 -24.71
CA GLY A 36 4.26 -4.27 -25.44
C GLY A 36 2.81 -4.54 -25.05
N ARG A 37 2.57 -5.17 -23.88
CA ARG A 37 1.25 -5.50 -23.33
C ARG A 37 0.72 -4.49 -22.31
N GLY A 38 1.49 -3.44 -22.03
CA GLY A 38 1.15 -2.40 -21.05
C GLY A 38 0.92 -1.05 -21.73
N GLU A 39 0.23 -0.15 -21.01
CA GLU A 39 0.25 1.27 -21.34
C GLU A 39 1.67 1.82 -21.20
N GLY A 40 1.99 2.88 -21.95
CA GLY A 40 3.28 3.57 -21.85
C GLY A 40 3.54 4.00 -20.40
N SER A 41 4.42 3.29 -19.71
CA SER A 41 4.71 3.47 -18.30
C SER A 41 6.19 3.77 -18.11
N THR A 42 6.51 4.73 -17.24
CA THR A 42 7.89 5.07 -16.91
C THR A 42 8.48 4.11 -15.87
N LEU A 43 7.68 3.21 -15.31
CA LEU A 43 8.08 2.32 -14.22
C LEU A 43 9.29 1.45 -14.59
N LEU A 44 9.35 0.85 -15.78
CA LEU A 44 10.53 0.06 -16.18
C LEU A 44 11.82 0.88 -16.08
N ALA A 45 11.85 2.07 -16.70
CA ALA A 45 13.01 2.94 -16.67
C ALA A 45 13.37 3.40 -15.24
N ARG A 46 12.36 3.72 -14.42
CA ARG A 46 12.57 4.09 -13.01
C ARG A 46 13.17 2.95 -12.19
N LEU A 47 12.68 1.72 -12.39
CA LEU A 47 13.18 0.54 -11.67
C LEU A 47 14.62 0.21 -12.07
N LEU A 48 14.93 0.23 -13.37
CA LEU A 48 16.30 0.02 -13.86
C LEU A 48 17.25 1.07 -13.27
N SER A 49 16.87 2.35 -13.33
CA SER A 49 17.66 3.44 -12.74
C SER A 49 17.84 3.29 -11.22
N ALA A 50 16.79 2.95 -10.49
CA ALA A 50 16.83 2.78 -9.04
C ALA A 50 17.73 1.64 -8.58
N LEU A 51 17.79 0.58 -9.38
CA LEU A 51 18.58 -0.63 -9.10
C LEU A 51 19.98 -0.58 -9.72
N GLY A 52 20.31 0.44 -10.52
CA GLY A 52 21.58 0.55 -11.24
C GLY A 52 21.75 -0.54 -12.31
N LEU A 53 20.67 -0.91 -12.98
CA LEU A 53 20.63 -1.98 -13.98
C LEU A 53 20.59 -1.40 -15.40
N GLU A 54 21.22 -2.09 -16.36
CA GLU A 54 21.34 -1.60 -17.74
C GLU A 54 20.16 -2.01 -18.61
N GLY A 55 19.48 -3.11 -18.26
CA GLY A 55 18.37 -3.59 -19.06
C GLY A 55 17.44 -4.57 -18.36
N PHE A 56 16.40 -4.98 -19.10
CA PHE A 56 15.36 -5.87 -18.59
C PHE A 56 15.91 -7.23 -18.13
N ASP A 57 16.92 -7.79 -18.81
CA ASP A 57 17.51 -9.07 -18.44
C ASP A 57 18.22 -9.01 -17.08
N ASP A 58 18.81 -7.86 -16.72
CA ASP A 58 19.35 -7.63 -15.38
C ASP A 58 18.24 -7.59 -14.34
N LEU A 59 17.10 -6.95 -14.67
CA LEU A 59 15.93 -6.91 -13.79
C LEU A 59 15.41 -8.33 -13.53
N VAL A 60 15.33 -9.18 -14.55
CA VAL A 60 14.96 -10.60 -14.39
C VAL A 60 15.92 -11.30 -13.43
N ARG A 61 17.24 -11.16 -13.63
CA ARG A 61 18.26 -11.74 -12.72
C ARG A 61 18.13 -11.23 -11.29
N TRP A 62 17.87 -9.93 -11.11
CA TRP A 62 17.67 -9.33 -9.81
C TRP A 62 16.43 -9.89 -9.12
N THR A 63 15.30 -10.01 -9.83
CA THR A 63 14.06 -10.54 -9.25
C THR A 63 14.17 -12.00 -8.79
N ALA A 64 15.05 -12.79 -9.40
CA ALA A 64 15.27 -14.18 -9.02
C ALA A 64 15.86 -14.35 -7.61
N THR A 65 16.53 -13.32 -7.09
CA THR A 65 17.19 -13.35 -5.75
C THR A 65 16.69 -12.26 -4.81
N ALA A 66 15.82 -11.36 -5.28
CA ALA A 66 15.31 -10.26 -4.51
C ALA A 66 14.50 -10.73 -3.29
N THR A 67 14.86 -10.19 -2.12
CA THR A 67 14.13 -10.40 -0.88
C THR A 67 12.85 -9.54 -0.83
N PRO A 68 11.85 -9.92 -0.03
CA PRO A 68 10.63 -9.12 0.12
C PRO A 68 10.88 -7.66 0.52
N PRO A 69 11.81 -7.33 1.45
CA PRO A 69 12.14 -5.93 1.74
C PRO A 69 12.74 -5.19 0.54
N GLN A 70 13.55 -5.84 -0.29
CA GLN A 70 14.11 -5.23 -1.50
C GLN A 70 13.03 -4.93 -2.54
N VAL A 71 12.06 -5.83 -2.72
CA VAL A 71 10.89 -5.57 -3.58
C VAL A 71 10.04 -4.44 -2.98
N ALA A 72 9.81 -4.44 -1.67
CA ALA A 72 9.07 -3.38 -1.00
C ALA A 72 9.72 -2.00 -1.14
N ALA A 73 11.06 -1.95 -1.20
CA ALA A 73 11.81 -0.73 -1.45
C ALA A 73 11.56 -0.11 -2.83
N LEU A 74 10.87 -0.81 -3.75
CA LEU A 74 10.45 -0.26 -5.05
C LEU A 74 9.17 0.59 -4.95
N ALA A 75 8.39 0.46 -3.87
CA ALA A 75 7.12 1.17 -3.69
C ALA A 75 7.22 2.72 -3.82
N PRO A 76 8.27 3.40 -3.32
CA PRO A 76 8.44 4.83 -3.51
C PRO A 76 8.46 5.26 -4.99
N HIS A 77 8.94 4.41 -5.90
CA HIS A 77 8.94 4.73 -7.34
C HIS A 77 7.53 4.74 -7.94
N VAL A 78 6.63 3.87 -7.44
CA VAL A 78 5.20 3.90 -7.78
C VAL A 78 4.54 5.16 -7.25
N LEU A 79 4.81 5.53 -5.98
CA LEU A 79 4.28 6.76 -5.38
C LEU A 79 4.75 8.00 -6.15
N ASN A 80 6.01 8.04 -6.56
CA ASN A 80 6.57 9.14 -7.34
C ASN A 80 5.93 9.24 -8.73
N ALA A 81 5.83 8.14 -9.46
CA ALA A 81 5.16 8.11 -10.76
C ALA A 81 3.69 8.56 -10.66
N ALA A 82 2.96 8.12 -9.62
CA ALA A 82 1.58 8.55 -9.39
C ALA A 82 1.49 10.05 -9.08
N ARG A 83 2.42 10.58 -8.28
CA ARG A 83 2.51 12.02 -7.98
C ARG A 83 2.81 12.87 -9.22
N GLU A 84 3.51 12.30 -10.20
CA GLU A 84 3.77 12.92 -11.50
C GLU A 84 2.60 12.74 -12.50
N GLY A 85 1.49 12.13 -12.08
CA GLY A 85 0.28 11.98 -12.88
C GLY A 85 0.26 10.74 -13.78
N GLU A 86 1.19 9.80 -13.60
CA GLU A 86 1.22 8.58 -14.42
C GLU A 86 -0.02 7.69 -14.16
N ALA A 87 -0.82 7.47 -15.20
CA ALA A 87 -2.09 6.76 -15.11
C ALA A 87 -1.96 5.34 -14.55
N LEU A 88 -0.96 4.56 -14.98
CA LEU A 88 -0.74 3.21 -14.47
C LEU A 88 -0.41 3.22 -12.97
N ALA A 89 0.45 4.13 -12.52
CA ALA A 89 0.80 4.25 -11.12
C ALA A 89 -0.41 4.68 -10.26
N LEU A 90 -1.22 5.63 -10.74
CA LEU A 90 -2.48 6.01 -10.08
C LEU A 90 -3.46 4.84 -9.95
N ARG A 91 -3.56 3.97 -10.96
CA ARG A 91 -4.36 2.75 -10.87
C ARG A 91 -3.81 1.77 -9.84
N ILE A 92 -2.49 1.57 -9.80
CA ILE A 92 -1.87 0.72 -8.77
C ILE A 92 -2.20 1.25 -7.35
N LEU A 93 -2.19 2.57 -7.15
CA LEU A 93 -2.57 3.16 -5.85
C LEU A 93 -4.07 3.01 -5.55
N SER A 94 -4.92 3.11 -6.57
CA SER A 94 -6.37 2.90 -6.44
C SER A 94 -6.69 1.46 -6.03
N ASP A 95 -6.05 0.50 -6.69
CA ASP A 95 -6.17 -0.92 -6.35
C ASP A 95 -5.65 -1.20 -4.93
N ALA A 96 -4.50 -0.62 -4.56
CA ALA A 96 -3.96 -0.73 -3.20
C ALA A 96 -4.91 -0.16 -2.13
N ALA A 97 -5.50 1.01 -2.39
CA ALA A 97 -6.46 1.63 -1.49
C ALA A 97 -7.74 0.80 -1.33
N ALA A 98 -8.24 0.20 -2.41
CA ALA A 98 -9.43 -0.67 -2.38
C ALA A 98 -9.20 -1.93 -1.52
N GLU A 99 -8.03 -2.56 -1.63
CA GLU A 99 -7.67 -3.71 -0.80
C GLU A 99 -7.60 -3.33 0.70
N LEU A 100 -6.94 -2.23 1.02
CA LEU A 100 -6.86 -1.73 2.40
C LEU A 100 -8.25 -1.36 2.95
N ALA A 101 -9.11 -0.74 2.14
CA ALA A 101 -10.49 -0.43 2.52
C ALA A 101 -11.33 -1.69 2.76
N THR A 102 -11.12 -2.73 1.94
CA THR A 102 -11.78 -4.03 2.12
C THR A 102 -11.42 -4.66 3.48
N LEU A 103 -10.14 -4.60 3.87
CA LEU A 103 -9.69 -5.07 5.19
C LEU A 103 -10.34 -4.27 6.33
N ALA A 104 -10.39 -2.94 6.21
CA ALA A 104 -11.02 -2.08 7.21
C ALA A 104 -12.52 -2.36 7.35
N ARG A 105 -13.24 -2.49 6.24
CA ARG A 105 -14.67 -2.80 6.21
C ARG A 105 -15.00 -4.15 6.82
N ALA A 106 -14.14 -5.15 6.62
CA ALA A 106 -14.32 -6.46 7.25
C ALA A 106 -14.37 -6.37 8.79
N LEU A 107 -13.74 -5.36 9.39
CA LEU A 107 -13.73 -5.13 10.84
C LEU A 107 -14.97 -4.36 11.35
N GLU A 108 -15.77 -3.73 10.48
CA GLU A 108 -16.96 -2.96 10.91
C GLU A 108 -17.96 -3.76 11.73
N ARG A 109 -18.08 -5.07 11.45
CA ARG A 109 -18.98 -5.99 12.16
C ARG A 109 -18.72 -6.06 13.67
N PHE A 110 -17.51 -5.69 14.11
CA PHE A 110 -17.12 -5.71 15.52
C PHE A 110 -17.48 -4.40 16.26
N PHE A 111 -18.08 -3.43 15.57
CA PHE A 111 -18.55 -2.17 16.14
C PHE A 111 -20.07 -2.01 15.94
N PRO A 112 -20.91 -2.92 16.47
CA PRO A 112 -22.35 -2.79 16.33
C PRO A 112 -22.86 -1.54 17.04
N GLY A 113 -23.73 -0.77 16.37
CA GLY A 113 -24.41 0.39 16.96
C GLY A 113 -23.56 1.66 17.15
N ALA A 114 -22.28 1.68 16.75
CA ALA A 114 -21.49 2.91 16.80
C ALA A 114 -21.85 3.85 15.63
N ASP A 115 -22.15 5.12 15.87
CA ASP A 115 -22.40 6.06 14.77
C ASP A 115 -21.11 6.34 13.96
N GLU A 116 -19.97 6.30 14.64
CA GLU A 116 -18.65 6.58 14.08
C GLU A 116 -17.60 5.57 14.56
N ILE A 117 -16.67 5.21 13.67
CA ILE A 117 -15.54 4.31 13.93
C ILE A 117 -14.25 5.08 13.69
N PRO A 118 -13.47 5.41 14.73
CA PRO A 118 -12.17 6.04 14.56
C PRO A 118 -11.22 5.13 13.77
N VAL A 119 -10.63 5.67 12.70
CA VAL A 119 -9.65 4.95 11.86
C VAL A 119 -8.35 5.72 11.84
N ALA A 120 -7.27 5.04 12.22
CA ALA A 120 -5.91 5.53 12.18
C ALA A 120 -5.18 4.92 10.98
N LEU A 121 -4.42 5.73 10.24
CA LEU A 121 -3.53 5.25 9.20
C LEU A 121 -2.11 5.15 9.76
N ALA A 122 -1.43 4.03 9.54
CA ALA A 122 -0.07 3.79 10.00
C ALA A 122 0.76 3.06 8.94
N GLY A 123 2.06 3.32 8.92
CA GLY A 123 3.01 2.68 8.00
C GLY A 123 3.75 3.67 7.11
N GLY A 124 4.94 3.28 6.65
CA GLY A 124 5.88 4.16 5.92
C GLY A 124 5.36 4.68 4.57
N LEU A 125 4.28 4.10 4.03
CA LEU A 125 3.64 4.56 2.79
C LEU A 125 2.43 5.47 3.03
N LEU A 126 1.97 5.60 4.28
CA LEU A 126 0.71 6.27 4.64
C LEU A 126 0.94 7.58 5.42
N PHE A 127 2.05 8.27 5.16
CA PHE A 127 2.29 9.61 5.70
C PHE A 127 1.34 10.65 5.10
N ALA A 128 1.18 11.80 5.77
CA ALA A 128 0.13 12.78 5.48
C ALA A 128 0.03 13.19 3.99
N THR A 129 1.17 13.46 3.37
CA THR A 129 1.31 13.92 1.97
C THR A 129 1.51 12.78 0.96
N SER A 130 1.38 11.53 1.38
CA SER A 130 1.49 10.38 0.48
C SER A 130 0.31 10.33 -0.50
N PRO A 131 0.55 10.12 -1.81
CA PRO A 131 -0.53 9.87 -2.78
C PRO A 131 -1.40 8.68 -2.38
N LEU A 132 -0.82 7.61 -1.84
CA LEU A 132 -1.59 6.44 -1.39
C LEU A 132 -2.51 6.81 -0.21
N ALA A 133 -2.03 7.61 0.74
CA ALA A 133 -2.85 8.08 1.84
C ALA A 133 -4.01 8.96 1.35
N ALA A 134 -3.79 9.80 0.33
CA ALA A 134 -4.84 10.61 -0.26
C ALA A 134 -5.94 9.75 -0.91
N VAL A 135 -5.55 8.78 -1.74
CA VAL A 135 -6.49 7.84 -2.38
C VAL A 135 -7.24 7.01 -1.33
N LEU A 136 -6.53 6.43 -0.36
CA LEU A 136 -7.14 5.64 0.70
C LEU A 136 -8.17 6.43 1.53
N ARG A 137 -7.91 7.70 1.81
CA ARG A 137 -8.89 8.56 2.51
C ARG A 137 -10.17 8.72 1.70
N GLN A 138 -10.06 8.92 0.39
CA GLN A 138 -11.21 9.03 -0.50
C GLN A 138 -11.98 7.71 -0.58
N THR A 139 -11.27 6.58 -0.73
CA THR A 139 -11.86 5.24 -0.77
C THR A 139 -12.60 4.91 0.52
N LEU A 140 -11.99 5.15 1.69
CA LEU A 140 -12.64 4.91 2.99
C LEU A 140 -13.86 5.81 3.20
N ALA A 141 -13.80 7.08 2.79
CA ALA A 141 -14.95 7.98 2.88
C ALA A 141 -16.12 7.53 2.01
N ALA A 142 -15.83 6.92 0.85
CA ALA A 142 -16.85 6.41 -0.07
C ALA A 142 -17.43 5.06 0.37
N GLU A 143 -16.58 4.13 0.82
CA GLU A 143 -16.97 2.73 1.06
C GLU A 143 -17.28 2.41 2.53
N MET A 144 -16.81 3.24 3.45
CA MET A 144 -16.97 3.05 4.90
C MET A 144 -17.50 4.34 5.56
N PRO A 145 -18.79 4.70 5.36
CA PRO A 145 -19.34 6.02 5.78
C PRO A 145 -19.23 6.31 7.28
N ARG A 146 -19.12 5.26 8.11
CA ARG A 146 -18.93 5.36 9.55
C ARG A 146 -17.47 5.63 9.94
N ALA A 147 -16.51 5.47 9.03
CA ALA A 147 -15.12 5.74 9.30
C ALA A 147 -14.88 7.22 9.62
N ARG A 148 -14.06 7.48 10.65
CA ARG A 148 -13.56 8.80 11.00
C ARG A 148 -12.05 8.78 11.06
N LEU A 149 -11.44 9.25 9.99
CA LEU A 149 -10.00 9.26 9.84
C LEU A 149 -9.36 10.25 10.80
N GLN A 150 -8.47 9.74 11.64
CA GLN A 150 -7.70 10.52 12.58
C GLN A 150 -6.54 11.21 11.84
N THR A 151 -6.43 12.53 11.99
CA THR A 151 -5.40 13.35 11.32
C THR A 151 -4.18 13.63 12.19
N GLY A 152 -4.20 13.20 13.47
CA GLY A 152 -3.08 13.34 14.39
C GLY A 152 -2.03 12.22 14.24
N PRO A 153 -0.79 12.45 14.71
CA PRO A 153 0.22 11.39 14.79
C PRO A 153 -0.32 10.25 15.64
N VAL A 154 -0.41 9.07 15.03
CA VAL A 154 -0.75 7.84 15.74
C VAL A 154 0.55 7.36 16.37
N ASP A 155 0.75 7.67 17.64
CA ASP A 155 1.83 7.06 18.40
C ASP A 155 1.48 5.59 18.61
N THR A 156 2.02 4.72 17.75
CA THR A 156 1.78 3.29 17.78
C THR A 156 2.32 2.65 19.06
N ALA A 157 3.37 3.21 19.66
CA ALA A 157 3.91 2.76 20.93
C ALA A 157 2.96 3.12 22.09
N LEU A 158 2.40 4.33 22.08
CA LEU A 158 1.43 4.78 23.07
C LEU A 158 0.07 4.08 22.92
N GLY A 159 -0.33 3.73 21.68
CA GLY A 159 -1.47 2.87 21.39
C GLY A 159 -1.29 1.45 21.92
N ALA A 160 -0.11 0.85 21.72
CA ALA A 160 0.23 -0.46 22.28
C ALA A 160 0.27 -0.43 23.83
N LEU A 161 0.82 0.64 24.43
CA LEU A 161 0.84 0.86 25.88
C LEU A 161 -0.58 0.98 26.47
N LYS A 162 -1.47 1.72 25.82
CA LYS A 162 -2.88 1.83 26.25
C LYS A 162 -3.63 0.50 26.13
N LEU A 163 -3.31 -0.33 25.13
CA LEU A 163 -3.87 -1.67 25.01
C LEU A 163 -3.33 -2.62 26.09
N ALA A 164 -2.06 -2.51 26.46
CA ALA A 164 -1.45 -3.30 27.53
C ALA A 164 -1.96 -2.92 28.93
N ALA A 165 -2.37 -1.66 29.14
CA ALA A 165 -2.94 -1.20 30.41
C ALA A 165 -4.43 -1.54 30.61
N LEU A 166 -5.09 -2.08 29.58
CA LEU A 166 -6.50 -2.52 29.62
C LEU A 166 -6.67 -4.04 29.79
N GLY A 167 -5.58 -4.75 30.12
CA GLY A 167 -5.53 -6.17 30.50
C GLY A 167 -5.02 -6.32 31.91
#